data_AF-A0A1L9QPB7-F1
#
_entry.id   AF-A0A1L9QPB7-F1
#
_cell.length_a   1.000
_cell.length_b   1.000
_cell.length_c   1.000
_cell.angle_alpha   90.00
_cell.angle_beta   90.00
_cell.angle_gamma   90.00
#
_symmetry.space_group_name_H-M   'P 1'
#
loop_
_entity.id
_entity.type
_entity.pdbx_description
1 polymer ?
#
loop_
_entity_poly.entity_id
_entity_poly.type
_entity_poly.pdbx_seq_one_letter_code
_entity_poly.pdbx_strand_id
1 'polypeptide(L)'
;MEEKLRNIWWHRLPLWGSKISIFSSVVLADGIYLNHWKKLAAYAHPISLILGFLIGWLHFTPGNTFTYSIAIMAILMAISSLGAGLGSCLLFGYAVGDFFLFQHPTRSDIIQTFLLVKIPLLLSYGLLSILLISIPLAAQGLRLQTVPRLKQFGVLGLGVEAFLQALIQSGLVFVWTQAVPILIRPVYTWQGRTPPIQAIQPLQENGHILALFAAILGAFRIFLEYKSSFDTQITEQAEQLRDDILRLENEHISLPTVIVVLLKAVASTAMLSGMLSNWFEAIVLAASMAGVLLLREKTPKILLKWSNLMNYIPVILRLIGATGLSYWLALIIIDAMWRGNSFISIIISTLVGIIVFSLLIPNPQSTVLEDSNS
;
A
#
# COMPACT_ATOMS: atom_id res chain seq x y z
N MET A 1 -33.07 -8.89 2.66
CA MET A 1 -32.22 -7.70 2.93
C MET A 1 -30.75 -8.02 2.76
N GLU A 2 -30.24 -9.09 3.41
CA GLU A 2 -28.82 -9.51 3.34
C GLU A 2 -28.29 -9.68 1.92
N GLU A 3 -29.05 -10.32 1.03
CA GLU A 3 -28.64 -10.52 -0.37
C GLU A 3 -28.49 -9.22 -1.15
N LYS A 4 -29.39 -8.23 -0.92
CA LYS A 4 -29.31 -6.91 -1.54
C LYS A 4 -28.05 -6.17 -1.07
N LEU A 5 -27.76 -6.20 0.23
CA LEU A 5 -26.55 -5.60 0.79
C LEU A 5 -25.28 -6.27 0.23
N ARG A 6 -25.25 -7.59 0.19
CA ARG A 6 -24.14 -8.35 -0.38
C ARG A 6 -23.87 -7.96 -1.84
N ASN A 7 -24.92 -7.87 -2.67
CA ASN A 7 -24.79 -7.45 -4.06
C ASN A 7 -24.29 -6.00 -4.20
N ILE A 8 -24.74 -5.10 -3.33
CA ILE A 8 -24.25 -3.72 -3.31
C ILE A 8 -22.75 -3.68 -3.02
N TRP A 9 -22.30 -4.32 -1.94
CA TRP A 9 -20.92 -4.22 -1.47
C TRP A 9 -19.92 -5.01 -2.31
N TRP A 10 -20.27 -6.23 -2.74
CA TRP A 10 -19.31 -7.14 -3.35
C TRP A 10 -19.36 -7.17 -4.88
N HIS A 11 -20.36 -6.55 -5.50
CA HIS A 11 -20.48 -6.52 -6.96
C HIS A 11 -20.65 -5.10 -7.49
N ARG A 12 -21.65 -4.35 -7.04
CA ARG A 12 -21.90 -2.98 -7.55
C ARG A 12 -20.82 -1.99 -7.14
N LEU A 13 -20.33 -2.05 -5.91
CA LEU A 13 -19.34 -1.11 -5.40
C LEU A 13 -17.97 -1.26 -6.11
N PRO A 14 -17.42 -2.47 -6.32
CA PRO A 14 -16.24 -2.64 -7.18
C PRO A 14 -16.44 -2.12 -8.61
N LEU A 15 -17.59 -2.43 -9.24
CA LEU A 15 -17.91 -1.92 -10.58
C LEU A 15 -18.08 -0.39 -10.63
N TRP A 16 -18.47 0.25 -9.53
CA TRP A 16 -18.44 1.69 -9.42
C TRP A 16 -17.01 2.21 -9.25
N GLY A 17 -16.20 1.52 -8.45
CA GLY A 17 -14.77 1.79 -8.27
C GLY A 17 -13.98 1.73 -9.57
N SER A 18 -14.29 0.78 -10.46
CA SER A 18 -13.62 0.65 -11.77
C SER A 18 -13.81 1.87 -12.67
N LYS A 19 -14.90 2.64 -12.49
CA LYS A 19 -15.14 3.91 -13.20
C LYS A 19 -14.18 5.02 -12.77
N ILE A 20 -13.61 4.92 -11.57
CA ILE A 20 -12.65 5.89 -11.01
C ILE A 20 -11.21 5.43 -11.30
N SER A 21 -10.94 4.16 -11.01
CA SER A 21 -9.69 3.49 -11.34
C SER A 21 -9.83 1.98 -11.19
N ILE A 22 -9.14 1.23 -12.04
CA ILE A 22 -9.05 -0.24 -11.95
C ILE A 22 -8.52 -0.67 -10.58
N PHE A 23 -7.52 0.05 -10.05
CA PHE A 23 -6.97 -0.22 -8.73
C PHE A 23 -8.04 -0.15 -7.62
N SER A 24 -8.91 0.86 -7.66
CA SER A 24 -10.01 0.96 -6.68
C SER A 24 -10.98 -0.22 -6.80
N SER A 25 -11.26 -0.70 -8.01
CA SER A 25 -12.06 -1.90 -8.21
C SER A 25 -11.40 -3.15 -7.62
N VAL A 26 -10.10 -3.32 -7.83
CA VAL A 26 -9.33 -4.45 -7.27
C VAL A 26 -9.33 -4.40 -5.75
N VAL A 27 -9.13 -3.21 -5.16
CA VAL A 27 -9.22 -3.00 -3.71
C VAL A 27 -10.60 -3.40 -3.19
N LEU A 28 -11.67 -2.91 -3.80
CA LEU A 28 -13.04 -3.14 -3.36
C LEU A 28 -13.52 -4.59 -3.60
N ALA A 29 -13.00 -5.25 -4.63
CA ALA A 29 -13.29 -6.66 -4.92
C ALA A 29 -12.53 -7.62 -4.00
N ASP A 30 -11.42 -7.16 -3.39
CA ASP A 30 -10.64 -8.01 -2.50
C ASP A 30 -11.42 -8.38 -1.23
N GLY A 31 -11.43 -9.69 -0.92
CA GLY A 31 -12.26 -10.27 0.13
C GLY A 31 -13.56 -10.90 -0.36
N ILE A 32 -13.78 -11.02 -1.69
CA ILE A 32 -15.00 -11.65 -2.25
C ILE A 32 -15.29 -13.05 -1.68
N TYR A 33 -14.23 -13.77 -1.26
CA TYR A 33 -14.34 -15.07 -0.59
C TYR A 33 -15.21 -15.03 0.69
N LEU A 34 -15.35 -13.86 1.33
CA LEU A 34 -16.21 -13.67 2.49
C LEU A 34 -17.68 -13.90 2.18
N ASN A 35 -18.10 -13.88 0.90
CA ASN A 35 -19.46 -14.24 0.47
C ASN A 35 -19.88 -15.65 0.87
N HIS A 36 -18.92 -16.52 1.24
CA HIS A 36 -19.19 -17.82 1.84
C HIS A 36 -19.98 -17.70 3.14
N TRP A 37 -19.68 -16.67 3.95
CA TRP A 37 -20.40 -16.36 5.17
C TRP A 37 -21.39 -15.22 4.93
N LYS A 38 -22.57 -15.55 4.40
CA LYS A 38 -23.61 -14.58 3.94
C LYS A 38 -23.85 -13.41 4.91
N LYS A 39 -24.00 -13.69 6.21
CA LYS A 39 -24.21 -12.66 7.24
C LYS A 39 -22.99 -11.75 7.38
N LEU A 40 -21.79 -12.33 7.47
CA LEU A 40 -20.55 -11.56 7.57
C LEU A 40 -20.37 -10.68 6.33
N ALA A 41 -20.56 -11.22 5.12
CA ALA A 41 -20.45 -10.48 3.88
C ALA A 41 -21.43 -9.29 3.79
N ALA A 42 -22.65 -9.43 4.30
CA ALA A 42 -23.65 -8.36 4.27
C ALA A 42 -23.31 -7.18 5.20
N TYR A 43 -22.69 -7.45 6.36
CA TYR A 43 -22.46 -6.43 7.40
C TYR A 43 -21.00 -6.02 7.58
N ALA A 44 -20.02 -6.73 7.01
CA ALA A 44 -18.61 -6.46 7.24
C ALA A 44 -18.20 -5.04 6.79
N HIS A 45 -18.62 -4.59 5.61
CA HIS A 45 -18.33 -3.24 5.11
C HIS A 45 -18.88 -2.11 6.02
N PRO A 46 -20.19 -2.08 6.36
CA PRO A 46 -20.72 -1.02 7.22
C PRO A 46 -20.16 -1.10 8.66
N ILE A 47 -19.94 -2.29 9.21
CA ILE A 47 -19.30 -2.43 10.52
C ILE A 47 -17.86 -1.89 10.48
N SER A 48 -17.10 -2.24 9.44
CA SER A 48 -15.74 -1.73 9.24
C SER A 48 -15.73 -0.21 9.13
N LEU A 49 -16.63 0.37 8.33
CA LEU A 49 -16.78 1.82 8.18
C LEU A 49 -17.10 2.52 9.51
N ILE A 50 -18.09 2.01 10.25
CA ILE A 50 -18.50 2.57 11.55
C ILE A 50 -17.37 2.46 12.57
N LEU A 51 -16.70 1.30 12.64
CA LEU A 51 -15.60 1.11 13.57
C LEU A 51 -14.43 2.04 13.24
N GLY A 52 -14.07 2.18 11.97
CA GLY A 52 -13.05 3.12 11.51
C GLY A 52 -13.40 4.54 11.94
N PHE A 53 -14.64 4.96 11.66
CA PHE A 53 -15.15 6.27 12.06
C PHE A 53 -15.09 6.52 13.56
N LEU A 54 -15.51 5.55 14.38
CA LEU A 54 -15.45 5.66 15.84
C LEU A 54 -14.00 5.75 16.33
N ILE A 55 -13.08 4.96 15.76
CA ILE A 55 -11.66 5.01 16.13
C ILE A 55 -11.04 6.37 15.75
N GLY A 56 -11.32 6.86 14.55
CA GLY A 56 -10.80 8.16 14.08
C GLY A 56 -11.39 9.34 14.85
N TRP A 57 -12.68 9.30 15.19
CA TRP A 57 -13.32 10.36 15.96
C TRP A 57 -12.89 10.36 17.43
N LEU A 58 -12.97 9.21 18.10
CA LEU A 58 -12.77 9.14 19.54
C LEU A 58 -11.30 9.16 19.96
N HIS A 59 -10.38 8.79 19.06
CA HIS A 59 -8.95 8.62 19.33
C HIS A 59 -8.71 7.95 20.70
N PHE A 60 -8.77 6.61 20.72
CA PHE A 60 -8.47 5.81 21.92
C PHE A 60 -7.00 5.89 22.38
N THR A 61 -6.25 6.90 21.93
CA THR A 61 -4.88 7.23 22.30
C THR A 61 -4.74 8.71 22.62
N PRO A 62 -3.81 9.09 23.50
CA PRO A 62 -3.55 10.49 23.82
C PRO A 62 -2.87 11.30 22.69
N GLY A 63 -2.67 10.70 21.51
CA GLY A 63 -1.89 11.25 20.42
C GLY A 63 -2.72 11.65 19.20
N ASN A 64 -2.10 12.46 18.33
CA ASN A 64 -2.77 12.97 17.12
C ASN A 64 -2.73 12.00 15.93
N THR A 65 -2.06 10.85 16.06
CA THR A 65 -1.88 9.90 14.95
C THR A 65 -2.10 8.47 15.42
N PHE A 66 -2.46 7.59 14.49
CA PHE A 66 -2.65 6.16 14.75
C PHE A 66 -1.38 5.47 15.29
N THR A 67 -0.19 6.02 15.05
CA THR A 67 1.11 5.46 15.45
C THR A 67 1.34 5.42 16.97
N TYR A 68 0.51 6.10 17.78
CA TYR A 68 0.60 6.08 19.24
C TYR A 68 0.12 4.77 19.87
N SER A 69 -0.62 3.92 19.15
CA SER A 69 -1.08 2.63 19.68
C SER A 69 -0.95 1.51 18.68
N ILE A 70 -0.05 0.59 18.99
CA ILE A 70 0.09 -0.68 18.29
C ILE A 70 -1.18 -1.52 18.39
N ALA A 71 -1.89 -1.47 19.52
CA ALA A 71 -3.12 -2.21 19.68
C ALA A 71 -4.18 -1.75 18.67
N ILE A 72 -4.33 -0.43 18.47
CA ILE A 72 -5.25 0.09 17.45
C ILE A 72 -4.80 -0.34 16.05
N MET A 73 -3.52 -0.18 15.72
CA MET A 73 -3.01 -0.59 14.40
C MET A 73 -3.19 -2.09 14.15
N ALA A 74 -3.00 -2.93 15.18
CA ALA A 74 -3.24 -4.37 15.10
C ALA A 74 -4.72 -4.67 14.84
N ILE A 75 -5.66 -4.03 15.55
CA ILE A 75 -7.10 -4.20 15.29
C ILE A 75 -7.45 -3.79 13.85
N LEU A 76 -6.97 -2.63 13.41
CA LEU A 76 -7.22 -2.15 12.05
C LEU A 76 -6.66 -3.14 11.01
N MET A 77 -5.45 -3.62 11.22
CA MET A 77 -4.79 -4.59 10.35
C MET A 77 -5.48 -5.96 10.36
N ALA A 78 -6.04 -6.40 11.49
CA ALA A 78 -6.78 -7.66 11.60
C ALA A 78 -8.01 -7.66 10.70
N ILE A 79 -8.79 -6.58 10.73
CA ILE A 79 -9.97 -6.41 9.89
C ILE A 79 -9.55 -6.28 8.42
N SER A 80 -8.53 -5.48 8.14
CA SER A 80 -8.06 -5.23 6.79
C SER A 80 -7.42 -6.46 6.12
N SER A 81 -6.82 -7.35 6.91
CA SER A 81 -6.24 -8.60 6.41
C SER A 81 -7.31 -9.59 5.93
N LEU A 82 -8.58 -9.41 6.28
CA LEU A 82 -9.70 -10.18 5.73
C LEU A 82 -10.12 -9.72 4.33
N GLY A 83 -9.61 -8.59 3.85
CA GLY A 83 -9.89 -8.05 2.53
C GLY A 83 -9.59 -6.56 2.46
N ALA A 84 -8.88 -6.15 1.41
CA ALA A 84 -8.54 -4.75 1.18
C ALA A 84 -9.79 -3.87 1.00
N GLY A 85 -10.92 -4.44 0.57
CA GLY A 85 -12.22 -3.75 0.51
C GLY A 85 -12.70 -3.32 1.90
N LEU A 86 -12.61 -4.22 2.88
CA LEU A 86 -12.91 -3.91 4.28
C LEU A 86 -11.92 -2.89 4.84
N GLY A 87 -10.64 -3.03 4.52
CA GLY A 87 -9.59 -2.07 4.83
C GLY A 87 -9.85 -0.67 4.30
N SER A 88 -10.35 -0.56 3.08
CA SER A 88 -10.68 0.72 2.45
C SER A 88 -11.86 1.42 3.14
N CYS A 89 -12.91 0.67 3.50
CA CYS A 89 -14.03 1.21 4.29
C CYS A 89 -13.59 1.62 5.69
N LEU A 90 -12.74 0.81 6.34
CA LEU A 90 -12.16 1.11 7.64
C LEU A 90 -11.36 2.42 7.61
N LEU A 91 -10.46 2.55 6.63
CA LEU A 91 -9.63 3.72 6.43
C LEU A 91 -10.48 4.95 6.12
N PHE A 92 -11.48 4.83 5.24
CA PHE A 92 -12.36 5.93 4.89
C PHE A 92 -13.14 6.42 6.12
N GLY A 93 -13.70 5.50 6.91
CA GLY A 93 -14.34 5.82 8.18
C GLY A 93 -13.37 6.55 9.12
N TYR A 94 -12.18 5.97 9.34
CA TYR A 94 -11.13 6.58 10.18
C TYR A 94 -10.78 7.99 9.72
N ALA A 95 -10.50 8.18 8.44
CA ALA A 95 -10.16 9.47 7.87
C ALA A 95 -11.29 10.48 8.03
N VAL A 96 -12.56 10.09 7.83
CA VAL A 96 -13.70 11.01 8.02
C VAL A 96 -13.86 11.39 9.51
N GLY A 97 -13.79 10.42 10.42
CA GLY A 97 -13.90 10.66 11.86
C GLY A 97 -12.79 11.58 12.38
N ASP A 98 -11.54 11.26 12.04
CA ASP A 98 -10.38 12.04 12.48
C ASP A 98 -10.31 13.42 11.78
N PHE A 99 -10.58 13.49 10.48
CA PHE A 99 -10.45 14.74 9.74
C PHE A 99 -11.50 15.78 10.14
N PHE A 100 -12.75 15.36 10.38
CA PHE A 100 -13.86 16.30 10.61
C PHE A 100 -14.26 16.44 12.09
N LEU A 101 -14.16 15.38 12.90
CA LEU A 101 -14.71 15.39 14.27
C LEU A 101 -13.63 15.40 15.36
N PHE A 102 -12.45 14.86 15.10
CA PHE A 102 -11.35 14.97 16.05
C PHE A 102 -10.82 16.41 16.13
N GLN A 103 -10.57 16.88 17.35
CA GLN A 103 -10.16 18.25 17.61
C GLN A 103 -8.64 18.42 17.37
N HIS A 104 -8.30 18.76 16.14
CA HIS A 104 -6.93 19.13 15.77
C HIS A 104 -6.60 20.56 16.20
N PRO A 105 -5.32 20.88 16.49
CA PRO A 105 -4.91 22.24 16.81
C PRO A 105 -5.29 23.22 15.69
N THR A 106 -6.15 24.19 15.99
CA THR A 106 -6.56 25.25 15.05
C THR A 106 -5.57 26.41 15.09
N ARG A 107 -5.24 26.96 13.91
CA ARG A 107 -4.52 28.24 13.78
C ARG A 107 -5.52 29.38 13.62
N SER A 108 -5.05 30.62 13.75
CA SER A 108 -5.89 31.82 13.58
C SER A 108 -6.47 31.95 12.17
N ASP A 109 -5.79 31.40 11.16
CA ASP A 109 -6.22 31.41 9.77
C ASP A 109 -6.65 30.00 9.31
N ILE A 110 -7.79 29.94 8.61
CA ILE A 110 -8.36 28.72 8.01
C ILE A 110 -7.41 28.15 6.96
N ILE A 111 -6.79 29.01 6.14
CA ILE A 111 -5.88 28.58 5.08
C ILE A 111 -4.63 27.94 5.70
N GLN A 112 -4.07 28.56 6.73
CA GLN A 112 -2.93 27.98 7.47
C GLN A 112 -3.31 26.68 8.17
N THR A 113 -4.50 26.60 8.77
CA THR A 113 -4.99 25.35 9.39
C THR A 113 -5.09 24.23 8.34
N PHE A 114 -5.65 24.54 7.16
CA PHE A 114 -5.77 23.55 6.10
C PHE A 114 -4.40 23.10 5.58
N LEU A 115 -3.52 24.04 5.25
CA LEU A 115 -2.20 23.73 4.67
C LEU A 115 -1.24 23.05 5.66
N LEU A 116 -1.20 23.52 6.91
CA LEU A 116 -0.19 23.07 7.88
C LEU A 116 -0.67 21.91 8.76
N VAL A 117 -1.98 21.70 8.88
CA VAL A 117 -2.54 20.64 9.73
C VAL A 117 -3.24 19.58 8.89
N LYS A 118 -4.17 19.97 8.02
CA LYS A 118 -5.03 19.03 7.29
C LYS A 118 -4.31 18.29 6.15
N ILE A 119 -3.49 18.98 5.34
CA ILE A 119 -2.73 18.33 4.26
C ILE A 119 -1.76 17.26 4.79
N PRO A 120 -0.92 17.53 5.81
CA PRO A 120 -0.07 16.49 6.40
C PRO A 120 -0.85 15.33 6.98
N LEU A 121 -2.05 15.58 7.52
CA LEU A 121 -2.90 14.51 8.03
C LEU A 121 -3.32 13.53 6.91
N LEU A 122 -3.56 14.02 5.70
CA LEU A 122 -3.79 13.16 4.53
C LEU A 122 -2.58 12.26 4.21
N LEU A 123 -1.34 12.73 4.45
CA LEU A 123 -0.16 11.88 4.32
C LEU A 123 -0.19 10.74 5.35
N SER A 124 -0.61 11.02 6.58
CA SER A 124 -0.77 9.98 7.61
C SER A 124 -1.81 8.93 7.20
N TYR A 125 -2.94 9.33 6.61
CA TYR A 125 -3.92 8.39 6.06
C TYR A 125 -3.37 7.60 4.88
N GLY A 126 -2.52 8.22 4.05
CA GLY A 126 -1.77 7.52 3.01
C GLY A 126 -0.85 6.44 3.59
N LEU A 127 -0.13 6.73 4.68
CA LEU A 127 0.71 5.73 5.36
C LEU A 127 -0.11 4.60 5.96
N LEU A 128 -1.24 4.91 6.59
CA LEU A 128 -2.17 3.90 7.10
C LEU A 128 -2.78 3.08 5.96
N SER A 129 -3.10 3.70 4.82
CA SER A 129 -3.57 3.02 3.61
C SER A 129 -2.56 2.01 3.09
N ILE A 130 -1.26 2.32 3.15
CA ILE A 130 -0.22 1.36 2.77
C ILE A 130 -0.32 0.11 3.67
N LEU A 131 -0.44 0.29 4.99
CA LEU A 131 -0.55 -0.81 5.93
C LEU A 131 -1.81 -1.66 5.71
N LEU A 132 -2.96 -0.99 5.56
CA LEU A 132 -4.25 -1.65 5.51
C LEU A 132 -4.55 -2.25 4.13
N ILE A 133 -4.23 -1.54 3.05
CA ILE A 133 -4.67 -1.86 1.69
C ILE A 133 -3.50 -2.39 0.86
N SER A 134 -2.44 -1.59 0.73
CA SER A 134 -1.36 -1.88 -0.22
C SER A 134 -0.55 -3.12 0.16
N ILE A 135 -0.22 -3.30 1.44
CA ILE A 135 0.59 -4.44 1.88
C ILE A 135 -0.13 -5.78 1.70
N PRO A 136 -1.40 -5.98 2.13
CA PRO A 136 -2.10 -7.23 1.88
C PRO A 136 -2.24 -7.57 0.39
N LEU A 137 -2.57 -6.57 -0.44
CA LEU A 137 -2.67 -6.75 -1.90
C LEU A 137 -1.33 -7.07 -2.54
N ALA A 138 -0.26 -6.34 -2.16
CA ALA A 138 1.08 -6.60 -2.65
C ALA A 138 1.56 -8.00 -2.25
N ALA A 139 1.32 -8.40 -1.00
CA ALA A 139 1.67 -9.74 -0.53
C ALA A 139 0.94 -10.83 -1.32
N GLN A 140 -0.38 -10.67 -1.56
CA GLN A 140 -1.16 -11.59 -2.37
C GLN A 140 -0.67 -11.64 -3.81
N GLY A 141 -0.40 -10.49 -4.44
CA GLY A 141 0.12 -10.40 -5.80
C GLY A 141 1.48 -11.09 -5.95
N LEU A 142 2.41 -10.82 -5.03
CA LEU A 142 3.73 -11.46 -5.01
C LEU A 142 3.65 -12.97 -4.78
N ARG A 143 2.76 -13.44 -3.90
CA ARG A 143 2.49 -14.87 -3.70
C ARG A 143 2.04 -15.52 -5.00
N LEU A 144 1.00 -14.96 -5.64
CA LEU A 144 0.40 -15.51 -6.86
C LEU A 144 1.40 -15.55 -8.02
N GLN A 145 2.32 -14.58 -8.10
CA GLN A 145 3.39 -14.55 -9.11
C GLN A 145 4.53 -15.54 -8.81
N THR A 146 4.80 -15.85 -7.54
CA THR A 146 5.94 -16.69 -7.16
C THR A 146 5.65 -18.16 -7.36
N VAL A 147 4.45 -18.63 -6.98
CA VAL A 147 4.12 -20.05 -7.09
C VAL A 147 2.78 -20.24 -7.79
N PRO A 148 2.76 -20.08 -9.12
CA PRO A 148 1.57 -20.41 -9.89
C PRO A 148 1.29 -21.92 -9.74
N ARG A 149 0.03 -22.28 -9.47
CA ARG A 149 -0.49 -23.67 -9.48
C ARG A 149 -0.18 -24.55 -8.26
N LEU A 150 0.22 -24.02 -7.09
CA LEU A 150 0.37 -24.83 -5.88
C LEU A 150 -0.90 -25.54 -5.41
N LYS A 151 -2.07 -24.96 -5.73
CA LYS A 151 -3.38 -25.55 -5.41
C LYS A 151 -3.54 -27.00 -5.88
N GLN A 152 -2.77 -27.44 -6.88
CA GLN A 152 -2.79 -28.83 -7.37
C GLN A 152 -2.21 -29.84 -6.36
N PHE A 153 -1.38 -29.41 -5.42
CA PHE A 153 -0.73 -30.27 -4.42
C PHE A 153 -1.52 -30.44 -3.12
N GLY A 154 -2.81 -30.05 -3.10
CA GLY A 154 -3.69 -30.24 -1.94
C GLY A 154 -3.19 -29.52 -0.68
N VAL A 155 -3.15 -30.25 0.45
CA VAL A 155 -2.81 -29.70 1.78
C VAL A 155 -1.37 -29.19 1.85
N LEU A 156 -0.43 -29.85 1.17
CA LEU A 156 0.97 -29.40 1.13
C LEU A 156 1.08 -28.07 0.37
N GLY A 157 0.34 -27.95 -0.75
CA GLY A 157 0.23 -26.69 -1.49
C GLY A 157 -0.33 -25.56 -0.63
N LEU A 158 -1.37 -25.84 0.17
CA LEU A 158 -1.94 -24.88 1.11
C LEU A 158 -0.92 -24.40 2.15
N GLY A 159 -0.15 -25.32 2.75
CA GLY A 159 0.87 -25.00 3.74
C GLY A 159 1.95 -24.08 3.17
N VAL A 160 2.43 -24.36 1.96
CA VAL A 160 3.43 -23.53 1.26
C VAL A 160 2.86 -22.15 0.91
N GLU A 161 1.63 -22.08 0.40
CA GLU A 161 0.99 -20.79 0.09
C GLU A 161 0.77 -19.93 1.34
N ALA A 162 0.32 -20.52 2.45
CA ALA A 162 0.11 -19.84 3.72
C ALA A 162 1.44 -19.33 4.31
N PHE A 163 2.48 -20.17 4.28
CA PHE A 163 3.82 -19.76 4.72
C PHE A 163 4.38 -18.61 3.88
N LEU A 164 4.25 -18.70 2.56
CA LEU A 164 4.74 -17.66 1.66
C LEU A 164 3.98 -16.35 1.85
N GLN A 165 2.65 -16.38 1.98
CA GLN A 165 1.85 -15.19 2.30
C GLN A 165 2.29 -14.57 3.62
N ALA A 166 2.44 -15.39 4.67
CA ALA A 166 2.86 -14.95 5.99
C ALA A 166 4.23 -14.27 5.94
N LEU A 167 5.20 -14.86 5.23
CA LEU A 167 6.55 -14.33 5.08
C LEU A 167 6.56 -12.99 4.35
N ILE A 168 5.88 -12.90 3.19
CA ILE A 168 5.85 -11.66 2.40
C ILE A 168 5.12 -10.55 3.15
N GLN A 169 3.95 -10.85 3.72
CA GLN A 169 3.16 -9.86 4.45
C GLN A 169 3.88 -9.36 5.71
N SER A 170 4.50 -10.26 6.48
CA SER A 170 5.34 -9.91 7.63
C SER A 170 6.51 -9.03 7.24
N GLY A 171 7.26 -9.40 6.19
CA GLY A 171 8.39 -8.63 5.69
C GLY A 171 8.00 -7.22 5.24
N LEU A 172 6.89 -7.08 4.51
CA LEU A 172 6.38 -5.79 4.07
C LEU A 172 5.92 -4.92 5.26
N VAL A 173 5.20 -5.49 6.23
CA VAL A 173 4.81 -4.77 7.45
C VAL A 173 6.04 -4.35 8.25
N PHE A 174 7.04 -5.22 8.39
CA PHE A 174 8.28 -4.88 9.07
C PHE A 174 8.98 -3.69 8.41
N VAL A 175 9.18 -3.73 7.09
CA VAL A 175 9.75 -2.59 6.32
C VAL A 175 8.94 -1.32 6.53
N TRP A 176 7.61 -1.42 6.52
CA TRP A 176 6.72 -0.30 6.80
C TRP A 176 6.92 0.24 8.22
N THR A 177 7.06 -0.60 9.24
CA THR A 177 7.30 -0.15 10.63
C THR A 177 8.62 0.60 10.79
N GLN A 178 9.63 0.29 9.98
CA GLN A 178 10.90 1.01 9.96
C GLN A 178 10.79 2.34 9.19
N ALA A 179 9.98 2.40 8.13
CA ALA A 179 9.83 3.59 7.30
C ALA A 179 8.92 4.67 7.92
N VAL A 180 7.83 4.27 8.58
CA VAL A 180 6.79 5.19 9.07
C VAL A 180 7.28 6.25 10.05
N PRO A 181 8.16 5.96 11.04
CA PRO A 181 8.73 6.98 11.92
C PRO A 181 9.37 8.16 11.18
N ILE A 182 9.92 7.91 9.99
CA ILE A 182 10.52 8.92 9.13
C ILE A 182 9.43 9.61 8.30
N LEU A 183 8.53 8.83 7.68
CA LEU A 183 7.51 9.35 6.77
C LEU A 183 6.37 10.12 7.48
N ILE A 184 6.18 9.92 8.79
CA ILE A 184 5.17 10.65 9.58
C ILE A 184 5.66 12.04 10.02
N ARG A 185 6.95 12.33 9.88
CA ARG A 185 7.56 13.61 10.31
C ARG A 185 6.87 14.86 9.75
N PRO A 186 6.48 14.93 8.45
CA PRO A 186 5.77 16.09 7.89
C PRO A 186 4.54 16.51 8.70
N VAL A 187 3.84 15.56 9.34
CA VAL A 187 2.68 15.82 10.20
C VAL A 187 3.02 16.79 11.33
N TYR A 188 4.24 16.71 11.86
CA TYR A 188 4.70 17.52 12.97
C TYR A 188 5.53 18.72 12.49
N THR A 189 6.45 18.51 11.55
CA THR A 189 7.40 19.54 11.13
C THR A 189 6.73 20.69 10.39
N TRP A 190 5.68 20.43 9.61
CA TRP A 190 4.92 21.50 8.95
C TRP A 190 4.18 22.39 9.97
N GLN A 191 3.91 21.87 11.16
CA GLN A 191 3.33 22.63 12.27
C GLN A 191 4.37 23.35 13.13
N GLY A 192 5.66 23.26 12.78
CA GLY A 192 6.77 23.78 13.58
C GLY A 192 7.04 22.96 14.85
N ARG A 193 6.66 21.68 14.88
CA ARG A 193 6.87 20.77 16.01
C ARG A 193 7.82 19.65 15.64
N THR A 194 8.51 19.11 16.63
CA THR A 194 9.22 17.84 16.49
C THR A 194 8.25 16.68 16.79
N PRO A 195 8.38 15.54 16.09
CA PRO A 195 7.61 14.36 16.43
C PRO A 195 7.89 13.94 17.88
N PRO A 196 6.86 13.76 18.71
CA PRO A 196 7.07 13.30 20.08
C PRO A 196 7.51 11.84 20.08
N ILE A 197 8.29 11.45 21.09
CA ILE A 197 8.82 10.09 21.24
C ILE A 197 7.68 9.07 21.23
N GLN A 198 6.54 9.39 21.86
CA GLN A 198 5.36 8.55 21.94
C GLN A 198 4.73 8.23 20.56
N ALA A 199 4.95 9.07 19.55
CA ALA A 199 4.44 8.82 18.19
C ALA A 199 5.33 7.84 17.39
N ILE A 200 6.58 7.65 17.81
CA ILE A 200 7.61 6.91 17.07
C ILE A 200 8.03 5.63 17.81
N GLN A 201 8.27 5.73 19.11
CA GLN A 201 8.80 4.68 19.96
C GLN A 201 7.99 3.38 19.89
N PRO A 202 6.62 3.38 19.89
CA PRO A 202 5.87 2.14 19.79
C PRO A 202 6.25 1.33 18.55
N LEU A 203 6.30 1.99 17.37
CA LEU A 203 6.67 1.34 16.12
C LEU A 203 8.11 0.83 16.11
N GLN A 204 9.05 1.57 16.70
CA GLN A 204 10.46 1.18 16.72
C GLN A 204 10.72 -0.01 17.65
N GLU A 205 10.17 -0.01 18.85
CA GLU A 205 10.40 -1.06 19.83
C GLU A 205 9.60 -2.32 19.51
N ASN A 206 8.35 -2.16 19.08
CA ASN A 206 7.38 -3.25 18.99
C ASN A 206 6.90 -3.50 17.54
N GLY A 207 7.51 -2.88 16.53
CA GLY A 207 7.16 -3.10 15.13
C GLY A 207 7.27 -4.56 14.68
N HIS A 208 8.17 -5.33 15.30
CA HIS A 208 8.31 -6.77 15.08
C HIS A 208 7.05 -7.56 15.50
N ILE A 209 6.32 -7.11 16.53
CA ILE A 209 5.06 -7.74 16.96
C ILE A 209 3.99 -7.56 15.88
N LEU A 210 3.91 -6.38 15.26
CA LEU A 210 3.00 -6.15 14.14
C LEU A 210 3.35 -6.99 12.93
N ALA A 211 4.64 -7.13 12.60
CA ALA A 211 5.08 -8.01 11.52
C ALA A 211 4.68 -9.47 11.77
N LEU A 212 4.93 -9.98 12.99
CA LEU A 212 4.49 -11.33 13.38
C LEU A 212 2.97 -11.48 13.30
N PHE A 213 2.22 -10.50 13.78
CA PHE A 213 0.77 -10.51 13.72
C PHE A 213 0.25 -10.49 12.28
N ALA A 214 0.88 -9.71 11.40
CA ALA A 214 0.60 -9.70 9.97
C ALA A 214 0.89 -11.06 9.31
N ALA A 215 1.92 -11.78 9.78
CA ALA A 215 2.21 -13.14 9.34
C ALA A 215 1.05 -14.09 9.65
N ILE A 216 0.57 -14.06 10.90
CA ILE A 216 -0.55 -14.89 11.37
C ILE A 216 -1.82 -14.58 10.57
N LEU A 217 -2.13 -13.29 10.41
CA LEU A 217 -3.29 -12.83 9.65
C LEU A 217 -3.21 -13.22 8.18
N GLY A 218 -2.03 -13.12 7.57
CA GLY A 218 -1.78 -13.54 6.19
C GLY A 218 -2.01 -15.05 6.00
N ALA A 219 -1.47 -15.88 6.89
CA ALA A 219 -1.72 -17.33 6.86
C ALA A 219 -3.21 -17.66 7.08
N PHE A 220 -3.86 -16.99 8.03
CA PHE A 220 -5.28 -17.15 8.30
C PHE A 220 -6.15 -16.79 7.09
N ARG A 221 -5.82 -15.70 6.39
CA ARG A 221 -6.46 -15.32 5.13
C ARG A 221 -6.39 -16.44 4.09
N ILE A 222 -5.23 -17.07 3.90
CA ILE A 222 -5.09 -18.18 2.94
C ILE A 222 -5.99 -19.36 3.30
N PHE A 223 -6.12 -19.68 4.60
CA PHE A 223 -7.04 -20.71 5.05
C PHE A 223 -8.51 -20.38 4.73
N LEU A 224 -8.93 -19.13 4.90
CA LEU A 224 -10.29 -18.68 4.55
C LEU A 224 -10.53 -18.73 3.04
N GLU A 225 -9.57 -18.27 2.23
CA GLU A 225 -9.63 -18.36 0.77
C GLU A 225 -9.75 -19.82 0.32
N TYR A 226 -8.94 -20.72 0.90
CA TYR A 226 -9.01 -22.15 0.60
C TYR A 226 -10.37 -22.75 0.91
N LYS A 227 -10.92 -22.45 2.11
CA LYS A 227 -12.25 -22.93 2.50
C LYS A 227 -13.34 -22.43 1.56
N SER A 228 -13.27 -21.17 1.13
CA SER A 228 -14.24 -20.59 0.19
C SER A 228 -14.14 -21.18 -1.22
N SER A 229 -12.98 -21.68 -1.62
CA SER A 229 -12.74 -22.18 -2.99
C SER A 229 -13.49 -23.47 -3.32
N PHE A 230 -14.02 -24.16 -2.30
CA PHE A 230 -14.91 -25.30 -2.48
C PHE A 230 -16.34 -24.89 -2.87
N ASP A 231 -16.68 -23.61 -2.77
CA ASP A 231 -18.00 -23.09 -3.15
C ASP A 231 -17.96 -22.58 -4.59
N THR A 232 -18.52 -23.37 -5.51
CA THR A 232 -18.58 -23.04 -6.94
C THR A 232 -19.27 -21.71 -7.20
N GLN A 233 -20.30 -21.35 -6.42
CA GLN A 233 -21.04 -20.10 -6.62
C GLN A 233 -20.16 -18.86 -6.38
N ILE A 234 -19.26 -18.93 -5.39
CA ILE A 234 -18.35 -17.82 -5.07
C ILE A 234 -17.29 -17.68 -6.17
N THR A 235 -16.80 -18.82 -6.67
CA THR A 235 -15.81 -18.83 -7.76
C THR A 235 -16.40 -18.25 -9.03
N GLU A 236 -17.61 -18.67 -9.41
CA GLU A 236 -18.36 -18.11 -10.55
C GLU A 236 -18.61 -16.61 -10.38
N GLN A 237 -19.01 -16.15 -9.19
CA GLN A 237 -19.21 -14.72 -8.92
C GLN A 237 -17.92 -13.92 -9.02
N ALA A 238 -16.80 -14.46 -8.56
CA ALA A 238 -15.49 -13.81 -8.67
C ALA A 238 -15.00 -13.72 -10.11
N GLU A 239 -15.23 -14.77 -10.91
CA GLU A 239 -14.92 -14.79 -12.33
C GLU A 239 -15.81 -13.80 -13.11
N GLN A 240 -17.12 -13.81 -12.86
CA GLN A 240 -18.05 -12.84 -13.47
C GLN A 240 -17.67 -11.39 -13.15
N LEU A 241 -17.40 -11.09 -11.88
CA LEU A 241 -16.97 -9.74 -11.49
C LEU A 241 -15.65 -9.34 -12.17
N ARG A 242 -14.70 -10.27 -12.26
CA ARG A 242 -13.44 -10.02 -12.96
C ARG A 242 -13.67 -9.70 -14.43
N ASP A 243 -14.51 -10.47 -15.12
CA ASP A 243 -14.83 -10.26 -16.53
C ASP A 243 -15.53 -8.90 -16.74
N ASP A 244 -16.45 -8.54 -15.86
CA ASP A 244 -17.13 -7.24 -15.91
C ASP A 244 -16.16 -6.07 -15.69
N ILE A 245 -15.20 -6.20 -14.77
CA ILE A 245 -14.15 -5.19 -14.55
C ILE A 245 -13.25 -5.05 -15.79
N LEU A 246 -12.84 -6.16 -16.40
CA LEU A 246 -12.00 -6.16 -17.60
C LEU A 246 -12.73 -5.56 -18.81
N ARG A 247 -14.05 -5.73 -18.91
CA ARG A 247 -14.86 -5.09 -19.95
C ARG A 247 -14.87 -3.56 -19.79
N LEU A 248 -14.98 -3.08 -18.55
CA LEU A 248 -14.98 -1.64 -18.23
C LEU A 248 -13.59 -0.99 -18.35
N GLU A 249 -12.51 -1.76 -18.24
CA GLU A 249 -11.13 -1.26 -18.42
C GLU A 249 -10.94 -0.61 -19.80
N ASN A 250 -11.59 -1.13 -20.84
CA ASN A 250 -11.54 -0.57 -22.19
C ASN A 250 -12.20 0.81 -22.33
N GLU A 251 -13.07 1.20 -21.40
CA GLU A 251 -13.79 2.47 -21.43
C GLU A 251 -13.10 3.58 -20.61
N HIS A 252 -12.02 3.24 -19.89
CA HIS A 252 -11.43 4.17 -18.93
C HIS A 252 -10.59 5.26 -19.61
N ILE A 253 -10.92 6.52 -19.32
CA ILE A 253 -10.06 7.66 -19.65
C ILE A 253 -8.83 7.57 -18.75
N SER A 254 -7.72 7.06 -19.29
CA SER A 254 -6.46 7.06 -18.56
C SER A 254 -5.95 8.49 -18.42
N LEU A 255 -5.56 8.88 -17.21
CA LEU A 255 -4.87 10.16 -17.02
C LEU A 255 -3.55 10.12 -17.81
N PRO A 256 -3.15 11.23 -18.44
CA PRO A 256 -1.85 11.32 -19.09
C PRO A 256 -0.75 10.87 -18.13
N THR A 257 0.10 9.96 -18.61
CA THR A 257 1.17 9.32 -17.82
C THR A 257 2.02 10.34 -17.05
N VAL A 258 2.35 11.48 -17.67
CA VAL A 258 3.11 12.57 -17.06
C VAL A 258 2.42 13.12 -15.81
N ILE A 259 1.09 13.29 -15.82
CA ILE A 259 0.33 13.79 -14.68
C ILE A 259 0.40 12.78 -13.53
N VAL A 260 0.26 11.49 -13.83
CA VAL A 260 0.36 10.42 -12.83
C VAL A 260 1.75 10.38 -12.19
N VAL A 261 2.81 10.51 -12.99
CA VAL A 261 4.19 10.55 -12.49
C VAL A 261 4.43 11.79 -11.63
N LEU A 262 3.99 12.97 -12.08
CA LEU A 262 4.11 14.20 -11.29
C LEU A 262 3.37 14.08 -9.97
N LEU A 263 2.15 13.54 -9.96
CA LEU A 263 1.38 13.35 -8.73
C LEU A 263 2.11 12.40 -7.76
N LYS A 264 2.66 11.30 -8.26
CA LYS A 264 3.46 10.35 -7.45
C LYS A 264 4.72 10.99 -6.90
N ALA A 265 5.45 11.76 -7.70
CA ALA A 265 6.65 12.46 -7.28
C ALA A 265 6.34 13.51 -6.20
N VAL A 266 5.29 14.34 -6.40
CA VAL A 266 4.84 15.32 -5.41
C VAL A 266 4.42 14.65 -4.11
N ALA A 267 3.62 13.58 -4.17
CA ALA A 267 3.20 12.85 -2.98
C ALA A 267 4.39 12.23 -2.22
N SER A 268 5.35 11.66 -2.95
CA SER A 268 6.55 11.04 -2.37
C SER A 268 7.47 12.08 -1.73
N THR A 269 7.70 13.22 -2.41
CA THR A 269 8.44 14.36 -1.85
C THR A 269 7.72 14.93 -0.63
N ALA A 270 6.40 15.03 -0.65
CA ALA A 270 5.63 15.49 0.51
C ALA A 270 5.82 14.57 1.73
N MET A 271 5.79 13.24 1.53
CA MET A 271 6.09 12.27 2.59
C MET A 271 7.52 12.37 3.13
N LEU A 272 8.49 12.71 2.28
CA LEU A 272 9.90 12.86 2.67
C LEU A 272 10.26 14.27 3.13
N SER A 273 9.37 15.26 2.96
CA SER A 273 9.65 16.67 3.22
C SER A 273 10.06 16.96 4.67
N GLY A 274 9.65 16.12 5.62
CA GLY A 274 10.03 16.23 7.03
C GLY A 274 11.51 15.93 7.32
N MET A 275 12.26 15.44 6.32
CA MET A 275 13.71 15.27 6.37
C MET A 275 14.47 16.40 5.67
N LEU A 276 13.78 17.23 4.90
CA LEU A 276 14.42 18.22 4.04
C LEU A 276 14.61 19.53 4.81
N SER A 277 15.76 20.15 4.63
CA SER A 277 16.12 21.38 5.34
C SER A 277 15.61 22.64 4.64
N ASN A 278 15.42 22.56 3.31
CA ASN A 278 15.05 23.70 2.48
C ASN A 278 14.25 23.30 1.23
N TRP A 279 13.64 24.29 0.57
CA TRP A 279 12.83 24.11 -0.65
C TRP A 279 13.63 23.61 -1.84
N PHE A 280 14.92 23.95 -1.92
CA PHE A 280 15.76 23.51 -3.02
C PHE A 280 15.94 21.99 -3.00
N GLU A 281 16.21 21.40 -1.82
CA GLU A 281 16.27 19.95 -1.64
C GLU A 281 14.94 19.27 -2.05
N ALA A 282 13.79 19.88 -1.73
CA ALA A 282 12.48 19.36 -2.11
C ALA A 282 12.26 19.36 -3.62
N ILE A 283 12.64 20.45 -4.30
CA ILE A 283 12.54 20.57 -5.76
C ILE A 283 13.46 19.55 -6.43
N VAL A 284 14.71 19.43 -5.96
CA VAL A 284 15.67 18.44 -6.50
C VAL A 284 15.13 17.02 -6.31
N LEU A 285 14.64 16.67 -5.11
CA LEU A 285 14.06 15.36 -4.84
C LEU A 285 12.87 15.07 -5.74
N ALA A 286 11.92 16.01 -5.86
CA ALA A 286 10.75 15.85 -6.71
C ALA A 286 11.12 15.68 -8.19
N ALA A 287 12.04 16.51 -8.69
CA ALA A 287 12.52 16.43 -10.07
C ALA A 287 13.23 15.09 -10.34
N SER A 288 14.07 14.64 -9.41
CA SER A 288 14.76 13.35 -9.55
C SER A 288 13.79 12.16 -9.48
N MET A 289 12.82 12.18 -8.56
CA MET A 289 11.79 11.13 -8.50
C MET A 289 10.93 11.10 -9.78
N ALA A 290 10.49 12.26 -10.26
CA ALA A 290 9.75 12.36 -11.52
C ALA A 290 10.60 11.85 -12.70
N GLY A 291 11.88 12.24 -12.77
CA GLY A 291 12.82 11.78 -13.78
C GLY A 291 12.99 10.27 -13.79
N VAL A 292 13.19 9.65 -12.61
CA VAL A 292 13.33 8.18 -12.50
C VAL A 292 12.03 7.47 -12.85
N LEU A 293 10.88 7.98 -12.43
CA LEU A 293 9.58 7.39 -12.77
C LEU A 293 9.26 7.49 -14.27
N LEU A 294 9.53 8.64 -14.90
CA LEU A 294 9.40 8.82 -16.35
C LEU A 294 10.38 7.93 -17.11
N LEU A 295 11.62 7.81 -16.60
CA LEU A 295 12.60 6.90 -17.17
C LEU A 295 12.06 5.48 -17.11
N ARG A 296 11.60 5.02 -15.93
CA ARG A 296 11.03 3.67 -15.73
C ARG A 296 9.88 3.35 -16.68
N GLU A 297 9.04 4.31 -17.05
CA GLU A 297 7.95 4.09 -18.01
C GLU A 297 8.44 4.02 -19.46
N LYS A 298 9.54 4.71 -19.79
CA LYS A 298 10.15 4.68 -21.13
C LYS A 298 11.14 3.52 -21.32
N THR A 299 11.79 3.08 -20.24
CA THR A 299 12.84 2.03 -20.24
C THR A 299 12.41 0.70 -20.88
N PRO A 300 11.18 0.18 -20.70
CA PRO A 300 10.77 -1.09 -21.27
C PRO A 300 10.99 -1.18 -22.78
N LYS A 301 10.79 -0.09 -23.52
CA LYS A 301 10.99 -0.05 -24.98
C LYS A 301 12.45 -0.22 -25.40
N ILE A 302 13.38 0.28 -24.60
CA ILE A 302 14.81 0.26 -24.90
C ILE A 302 15.45 -1.05 -24.39
N LEU A 303 14.91 -1.60 -23.30
CA LEU A 303 15.47 -2.75 -22.59
C LEU A 303 14.59 -4.01 -22.69
N LEU A 304 13.84 -4.21 -23.78
CA LEU A 304 12.98 -5.39 -23.98
C LEU A 304 13.73 -6.71 -23.73
N LYS A 305 14.93 -6.86 -24.27
CA LYS A 305 15.77 -8.05 -24.07
C LYS A 305 16.11 -8.28 -22.59
N TRP A 306 16.42 -7.21 -21.85
CA TRP A 306 16.71 -7.28 -20.42
C TRP A 306 15.46 -7.61 -19.60
N SER A 307 14.32 -7.00 -19.95
CA SER A 307 13.03 -7.32 -19.32
C SER A 307 12.69 -8.81 -19.46
N ASN A 308 12.87 -9.35 -20.67
CA ASN A 308 12.65 -10.77 -20.93
C ASN A 308 13.58 -11.65 -20.10
N LEU A 309 14.87 -11.28 -19.97
CA LEU A 309 15.81 -12.00 -19.11
C LEU A 309 15.39 -11.97 -17.63
N MET A 310 15.00 -10.79 -17.13
CA MET A 310 14.59 -10.62 -15.73
C MET A 310 13.27 -11.34 -15.42
N ASN A 311 12.39 -11.53 -16.41
CA ASN A 311 11.14 -12.25 -16.22
C ASN A 311 11.32 -13.75 -15.95
N TYR A 312 12.48 -14.33 -16.27
CA TYR A 312 12.81 -15.71 -15.86
C TYR A 312 13.16 -15.83 -14.37
N ILE A 313 13.52 -14.73 -13.72
CA ILE A 313 13.90 -14.73 -12.30
C ILE A 313 12.64 -14.53 -11.45
N PRO A 314 12.37 -15.40 -10.46
CA PRO A 314 11.28 -15.21 -9.51
C PRO A 314 11.29 -13.82 -8.87
N VAL A 315 10.12 -13.18 -8.76
CA VAL A 315 9.99 -11.79 -8.30
C VAL A 315 10.59 -11.60 -6.90
N ILE A 316 10.46 -12.58 -6.02
CA ILE A 316 11.04 -12.52 -4.67
C ILE A 316 12.58 -12.46 -4.72
N LEU A 317 13.22 -13.27 -5.56
CA LEU A 317 14.68 -13.22 -5.72
C LEU A 317 15.12 -11.88 -6.29
N ARG A 318 14.35 -11.31 -7.22
CA ARG A 318 14.58 -9.96 -7.76
C ARG A 318 14.44 -8.88 -6.68
N LEU A 319 13.43 -8.96 -5.83
CA LEU A 319 13.23 -8.04 -4.71
C LEU A 319 14.38 -8.12 -3.69
N ILE A 320 14.79 -9.33 -3.31
CA ILE A 320 15.92 -9.56 -2.40
C ILE A 320 17.20 -8.98 -3.02
N GLY A 321 17.48 -9.30 -4.30
CA GLY A 321 18.65 -8.79 -5.01
C GLY A 321 18.65 -7.27 -5.13
N ALA A 322 17.52 -6.66 -5.49
CA ALA A 322 17.36 -5.22 -5.58
C ALA A 322 17.56 -4.53 -4.22
N THR A 323 17.00 -5.11 -3.16
CA THR A 323 17.15 -4.58 -1.79
C THR A 323 18.60 -4.68 -1.32
N GLY A 324 19.24 -5.84 -1.48
CA GLY A 324 20.64 -6.06 -1.08
C GLY A 324 21.60 -5.16 -1.85
N LEU A 325 21.43 -5.05 -3.17
CA LEU A 325 22.23 -4.17 -4.01
C LEU A 325 22.01 -2.69 -3.66
N SER A 326 20.76 -2.27 -3.47
CA SER A 326 20.42 -0.91 -3.06
C SER A 326 21.02 -0.56 -1.69
N TYR A 327 20.99 -1.49 -0.73
CA TYR A 327 21.58 -1.30 0.59
C TYR A 327 23.10 -1.16 0.52
N TRP A 328 23.76 -2.06 -0.23
CA TRP A 328 25.20 -2.01 -0.41
C TRP A 328 25.67 -0.71 -1.09
N LEU A 329 24.97 -0.28 -2.16
CA LEU A 329 25.24 0.99 -2.82
C LEU A 329 24.97 2.19 -1.90
N ALA A 330 23.91 2.14 -1.09
CA ALA A 330 23.60 3.18 -0.13
C ALA A 330 24.72 3.32 0.91
N LEU A 331 25.28 2.23 1.42
CA LEU A 331 26.42 2.28 2.34
C LEU A 331 27.63 2.98 1.71
N ILE A 332 27.97 2.64 0.46
CA ILE A 332 29.09 3.27 -0.26
C ILE A 332 28.85 4.77 -0.45
N ILE A 333 27.65 5.15 -0.90
CA ILE A 333 27.28 6.54 -1.14
C ILE A 333 27.32 7.35 0.17
N ILE A 334 26.76 6.79 1.24
CA ILE A 334 26.74 7.42 2.55
C ILE A 334 28.17 7.59 3.04
N ASP A 335 28.98 6.52 3.10
CA ASP A 335 30.36 6.59 3.58
C ASP A 335 31.21 7.60 2.79
N ALA A 336 31.08 7.62 1.46
CA ALA A 336 31.83 8.53 0.60
C ALA A 336 31.40 10.01 0.74
N MET A 337 30.10 10.26 0.91
CA MET A 337 29.52 11.61 0.88
C MET A 337 29.21 12.18 2.27
N TRP A 338 29.32 11.39 3.33
CA TRP A 338 29.03 11.82 4.70
C TRP A 338 30.12 12.76 5.22
N ARG A 339 30.02 14.03 4.81
CA ARG A 339 30.92 15.12 5.21
C ARG A 339 30.13 16.28 5.85
N GLY A 340 29.19 15.97 6.75
CA GLY A 340 28.43 16.96 7.54
C GLY A 340 26.93 16.72 7.58
N ASN A 341 26.15 17.75 7.97
CA ASN A 341 24.70 17.71 8.19
C ASN A 341 23.84 17.67 6.91
N SER A 342 24.39 17.23 5.78
CA SER A 342 23.68 17.26 4.50
C SER A 342 22.91 15.97 4.25
N PHE A 343 21.59 16.08 4.07
CA PHE A 343 20.70 14.96 3.70
C PHE A 343 20.85 14.52 2.24
N ILE A 344 21.71 15.19 1.46
CA ILE A 344 21.92 14.91 0.04
C ILE A 344 22.38 13.46 -0.20
N SER A 345 23.23 12.90 0.67
CA SER A 345 23.69 11.52 0.56
C SER A 345 22.54 10.51 0.61
N ILE A 346 21.52 10.76 1.44
CA ILE A 346 20.32 9.93 1.58
C ILE A 346 19.41 10.08 0.35
N ILE A 347 19.28 11.29 -0.19
CA ILE A 347 18.52 11.53 -1.42
C ILE A 347 19.15 10.75 -2.59
N ILE A 348 20.47 10.87 -2.76
CA ILE A 348 21.19 10.18 -3.83
C ILE A 348 21.10 8.66 -3.67
N SER A 349 21.30 8.13 -2.45
CA SER A 349 21.18 6.69 -2.22
C SER A 349 19.76 6.18 -2.50
N THR A 350 18.73 6.96 -2.17
CA THR A 350 17.33 6.64 -2.48
C THR A 350 17.10 6.62 -4.00
N LEU A 351 17.62 7.60 -4.73
CA LEU A 351 17.49 7.64 -6.19
C LEU A 351 18.18 6.45 -6.87
N VAL A 352 19.39 6.12 -6.43
CA VAL A 352 20.12 4.94 -6.89
C VAL A 352 19.32 3.67 -6.60
N GLY A 353 18.73 3.57 -5.41
CA GLY A 353 17.83 2.47 -5.06
C GLY A 353 16.64 2.36 -6.02
N ILE A 354 15.92 3.46 -6.28
CA ILE A 354 14.77 3.45 -7.19
C ILE A 354 15.20 3.03 -8.61
N ILE A 355 16.38 3.47 -9.08
CA ILE A 355 16.94 3.05 -10.37
C ILE A 355 17.20 1.53 -10.37
N VAL A 356 17.86 1.00 -9.34
CA VAL A 356 18.12 -0.44 -9.19
C VAL A 356 16.82 -1.25 -9.21
N PHE A 357 15.81 -0.83 -8.43
CA PHE A 357 14.50 -1.48 -8.42
C PHE A 357 13.80 -1.39 -9.77
N SER A 358 13.92 -0.26 -10.47
CA SER A 358 13.32 -0.08 -11.80
C SER A 358 13.95 -0.98 -12.86
N LEU A 359 15.26 -1.25 -12.75
CA LEU A 359 15.99 -2.13 -13.66
C LEU A 359 15.76 -3.61 -13.37
N LEU A 360 15.66 -4.00 -12.10
CA LEU A 360 15.49 -5.40 -11.69
C LEU A 360 14.03 -5.85 -11.71
N ILE A 361 13.07 -4.92 -11.58
CA ILE A 361 11.63 -5.22 -11.53
C ILE A 361 10.91 -4.49 -12.69
N PRO A 362 11.09 -4.96 -13.94
CA PRO A 362 10.41 -4.40 -15.09
C PRO A 362 8.88 -4.51 -14.95
N ASN A 363 8.15 -3.57 -15.52
CA ASN A 363 6.69 -3.56 -15.50
C ASN A 363 6.16 -4.66 -16.45
N PRO A 364 5.36 -5.63 -15.98
CA PRO A 364 4.86 -6.73 -16.81
C PRO A 364 3.93 -6.31 -17.96
N GLN A 365 3.39 -5.09 -17.96
CA GLN A 365 2.45 -4.63 -19.00
C GLN A 365 3.06 -4.49 -20.41
N SER A 366 4.38 -4.54 -20.57
CA SER A 366 5.01 -4.35 -21.89
C SER A 366 4.82 -5.53 -22.86
N THR A 367 4.50 -6.73 -22.38
CA THR A 367 4.41 -7.93 -23.25
C THR A 367 3.07 -8.06 -23.96
N VAL A 368 1.96 -7.54 -23.40
CA VAL A 368 0.61 -7.71 -23.97
C VAL A 368 0.38 -6.86 -25.23
N LEU A 369 1.13 -5.76 -25.39
CA LEU A 369 1.00 -4.86 -26.55
C LEU A 369 1.73 -5.36 -27.81
N GLU A 370 2.58 -6.38 -27.71
CA GLU A 370 3.23 -6.99 -28.88
C GLU A 370 2.31 -8.02 -29.55
N ASP A 371 1.61 -8.85 -28.78
CA ASP A 371 0.70 -9.88 -29.32
C ASP A 371 -0.52 -9.29 -30.04
N SER A 372 -0.87 -8.02 -29.79
CA SER A 372 -1.95 -7.34 -30.50
C SER A 372 -1.53 -6.67 -31.82
N ASN A 373 -0.22 -6.57 -32.09
CA ASN A 373 0.34 -5.88 -33.27
C ASN A 373 1.06 -6.81 -34.25
N SER A 374 1.20 -8.09 -33.91
CA SER A 374 1.68 -9.17 -34.79
C SER A 374 0.54 -10.06 -35.25
#